data_AF-M1APV1-F1
#
_entry.id   AF-M1APV1-F1
#
_cell.length_a   1.000
_cell.length_b   1.000
_cell.length_c   1.000
_cell.angle_alpha   90.00
_cell.angle_beta   90.00
_cell.angle_gamma   90.00
#
_symmetry.space_group_name_H-M   'P 1'
#
loop_
_entity.id
_entity.type
_entity.pdbx_description
1 polymer ?
#
loop_
_entity_poly.entity_id
_entity_poly.type
_entity_poly.pdbx_seq_one_letter_code
_entity_poly.pdbx_strand_id
1 'polypeptide(L)'
;MLWITGGPGCSALSGLIYEIGPITFEAVEYNGSLPTMLLNPYSWTKVASIIFIDLPVGTGFSYAKTPAALQSSDLQASDHAYQFLRKWFVDHPAFLKNPLYIGGDSYSGMVVPIISQIIASKNEMEIKPFINLKGYLLGNPSTFEGENNYEIPYAHGMGLISDELYESLNTNCKGEYLNINPSNSLCLQDVQTFKELLKGINKPHILEPKCKRFSPRPHQLFGERRSLDEKLHEPNNLPGLKCRNNWYKHSYHWADDDQVRDALNIRKGTIGKWERCATLQFQKMVTNSIPYHENLSSKGYRSLIYSGDHDKVVTFRSTQAWIKSLNYSIVDDWRAWTVDNQVAGYTRSYSNQITFATVKGAGHTAPEYKPRECLAMLTRWMSYQPL
;
A
#
# COMPACT_ATOMS: atom_id res chain seq x y z
N MET A 1 9.17 -13.44 3.32
CA MET A 1 8.37 -12.48 2.56
C MET A 1 9.21 -11.24 2.28
N LEU A 2 9.19 -10.70 1.07
CA LEU A 2 9.63 -9.32 0.80
C LEU A 2 8.40 -8.41 0.85
N TRP A 3 8.44 -7.31 1.59
CA TRP A 3 7.35 -6.35 1.68
C TRP A 3 7.75 -4.99 1.08
N ILE A 4 6.91 -4.48 0.19
CA ILE A 4 7.08 -3.21 -0.51
C ILE A 4 5.84 -2.35 -0.25
N THR A 5 6.01 -1.25 0.46
CA THR A 5 4.95 -0.23 0.61
C THR A 5 4.86 0.61 -0.67
N GLY A 6 3.65 1.01 -1.06
CA GLY A 6 3.40 1.70 -2.32
C GLY A 6 3.81 3.20 -2.37
N GLY A 7 2.87 4.06 -2.77
CA GLY A 7 3.10 5.48 -3.02
C GLY A 7 2.90 5.86 -4.49
N PRO A 8 3.93 5.84 -5.36
CA PRO A 8 5.31 5.39 -5.12
C PRO A 8 6.09 6.31 -4.17
N GLY A 9 7.14 5.78 -3.54
CA GLY A 9 8.04 6.56 -2.69
C GLY A 9 7.77 6.48 -1.19
N CYS A 10 6.82 5.65 -0.76
CA CYS A 10 6.54 5.45 0.65
C CYS A 10 7.45 4.37 1.26
N SER A 11 8.06 4.68 2.39
CA SER A 11 8.99 3.82 3.09
C SER A 11 8.29 2.59 3.66
N ALA A 12 8.94 1.43 3.53
CA ALA A 12 8.50 0.16 4.11
C ALA A 12 8.61 0.14 5.64
N LEU A 13 9.25 1.16 6.24
CA LEU A 13 9.13 1.43 7.67
C LEU A 13 7.66 1.69 8.08
N SER A 14 6.83 2.20 7.16
CA SER A 14 5.37 2.29 7.35
C SER A 14 4.77 0.92 7.60
N GLY A 15 5.07 -0.05 6.71
CA GLY A 15 4.63 -1.43 6.85
C GLY A 15 5.13 -2.10 8.12
N LEU A 16 6.37 -1.78 8.52
CA LEU A 16 6.98 -2.31 9.74
C LEU A 16 6.30 -1.79 11.01
N ILE A 17 5.96 -0.51 11.08
CA ILE A 17 5.51 0.13 12.33
C ILE A 17 3.98 0.23 12.45
N TYR A 18 3.29 0.47 11.34
CA TYR A 18 1.86 0.81 11.35
C TYR A 18 0.97 -0.32 10.85
N GLU A 19 1.53 -1.33 10.19
CA GLU A 19 0.75 -2.33 9.48
C GLU A 19 1.04 -3.74 9.98
N ILE A 20 2.09 -4.38 9.48
CA ILE A 20 2.29 -5.84 9.59
C ILE A 20 3.51 -6.22 10.44
N GLY A 21 4.39 -5.28 10.76
CA GLY A 21 5.61 -5.57 11.50
C GLY A 21 5.39 -5.76 13.01
N PRO A 22 6.46 -6.10 13.74
CA PRO A 22 6.41 -6.62 15.10
C PRO A 22 6.20 -5.55 16.16
N ILE A 23 6.30 -4.28 15.78
CA ILE A 23 6.26 -3.14 16.68
C ILE A 23 5.30 -2.09 16.15
N THR A 24 4.82 -1.23 17.05
CA THR A 24 4.12 0.00 16.72
C THR A 24 4.48 1.10 17.71
N PHE A 25 4.13 2.34 17.42
CA PHE A 25 4.27 3.41 18.39
C PHE A 25 3.05 3.49 19.30
N GLU A 26 3.27 3.82 20.56
CA GLU A 26 2.19 4.17 21.46
C GLU A 26 1.38 5.36 20.88
N ALA A 27 0.05 5.21 20.83
CA ALA A 27 -0.85 6.15 20.18
C ALA A 27 -1.18 7.38 21.05
N VAL A 28 -0.14 8.04 21.57
CA VAL A 28 -0.20 9.23 22.42
C VAL A 28 0.16 10.49 21.63
N GLU A 29 -0.03 11.67 22.22
CA GLU A 29 0.50 12.90 21.65
C GLU A 29 2.01 12.95 21.82
N TYR A 30 2.72 13.42 20.79
CA TYR A 30 4.17 13.56 20.85
C TYR A 30 4.55 14.60 21.90
N ASN A 31 5.30 14.16 22.91
CA ASN A 31 5.71 14.95 24.07
C ASN A 31 7.13 15.53 23.95
N GLY A 32 7.82 15.32 22.83
CA GLY A 32 9.20 15.74 22.63
C GLY A 32 10.27 14.68 22.97
N SER A 33 9.91 13.54 23.56
CA SER A 33 10.83 12.43 23.82
C SER A 33 10.85 11.41 22.68
N LEU A 34 11.87 10.55 22.65
CA LEU A 34 11.91 9.43 21.72
C LEU A 34 10.62 8.58 21.86
N PRO A 35 9.91 8.26 20.76
CA PRO A 35 8.66 7.54 20.83
C PRO A 35 8.75 6.15 21.49
N THR A 36 7.80 5.85 22.38
CA THR A 36 7.66 4.52 22.99
C THR A 36 7.21 3.50 21.94
N MET A 37 7.95 2.39 21.83
CA MET A 37 7.58 1.26 20.98
C MET A 37 6.84 0.20 21.78
N LEU A 38 5.75 -0.33 21.22
CA LEU A 38 4.94 -1.41 21.74
C LEU A 38 5.03 -2.62 20.81
N LEU A 39 4.91 -3.84 21.36
CA LEU A 39 4.79 -5.04 20.54
C LEU A 39 3.43 -5.08 19.84
N ASN A 40 3.43 -5.40 18.55
CA ASN A 40 2.21 -5.64 17.78
C ASN A 40 1.76 -7.11 17.98
N PRO A 41 0.66 -7.38 18.72
CA PRO A 41 0.19 -8.74 18.95
C PRO A 41 -0.35 -9.42 17.68
N TYR A 42 -0.55 -8.68 16.59
CA TYR A 42 -1.06 -9.18 15.32
C TYR A 42 -0.03 -9.08 14.19
N SER A 43 1.25 -9.01 14.53
CA SER A 43 2.31 -8.97 13.53
C SER A 43 2.33 -10.22 12.65
N TRP A 44 2.57 -10.00 11.37
CA TRP A 44 2.79 -11.06 10.38
C TRP A 44 4.12 -11.78 10.59
N THR A 45 5.04 -11.23 11.40
CA THR A 45 6.28 -11.94 11.76
C THR A 45 6.04 -13.22 12.56
N LYS A 46 4.82 -13.40 13.10
CA LYS A 46 4.39 -14.65 13.74
C LYS A 46 4.30 -15.84 12.79
N VAL A 47 4.15 -15.59 11.48
CA VAL A 47 3.99 -16.65 10.46
C VAL A 47 4.99 -16.55 9.31
N ALA A 48 5.78 -15.48 9.22
CA ALA A 48 6.78 -15.30 8.18
C ALA A 48 7.99 -14.48 8.65
N SER A 49 9.19 -14.80 8.17
CA SER A 49 10.31 -13.84 8.19
C SER A 49 10.09 -12.78 7.10
N ILE A 50 10.20 -11.50 7.43
CA ILE A 50 9.86 -10.39 6.53
C ILE A 50 11.08 -9.50 6.30
N ILE A 51 11.35 -9.19 5.03
CA ILE A 51 12.29 -8.16 4.60
C ILE A 51 11.45 -6.94 4.21
N PHE A 52 11.59 -5.84 4.93
CA PHE A 52 10.99 -4.54 4.58
C PHE A 52 12.01 -3.78 3.76
N ILE A 53 11.67 -3.44 2.51
CA ILE A 53 12.59 -2.75 1.60
C ILE A 53 12.06 -1.37 1.23
N ASP A 54 12.89 -0.35 1.45
CA ASP A 54 12.64 0.97 0.89
C ASP A 54 12.97 0.97 -0.61
N LEU A 55 11.92 1.04 -1.43
CA LEU A 55 11.99 1.01 -2.87
C LEU A 55 10.99 2.03 -3.45
N PRO A 56 11.30 2.71 -4.57
CA PRO A 56 12.57 2.73 -5.29
C PRO A 56 13.66 3.54 -4.56
N VAL A 57 14.79 3.76 -5.22
CA VAL A 57 15.86 4.61 -4.71
C VAL A 57 15.35 6.03 -4.39
N GLY A 58 15.78 6.60 -3.27
CA GLY A 58 15.25 7.86 -2.73
C GLY A 58 14.11 7.70 -1.72
N THR A 59 13.49 6.51 -1.64
CA THR A 59 12.50 6.19 -0.61
C THR A 59 13.17 5.98 0.74
N GLY A 60 12.64 6.61 1.81
CA GLY A 60 13.06 6.38 3.19
C GLY A 60 14.58 6.49 3.38
N PHE A 61 15.24 5.36 3.68
CA PHE A 61 16.70 5.31 3.84
C PHE A 61 17.49 4.87 2.59
N SER A 62 16.81 4.50 1.51
CA SER A 62 17.45 4.12 0.25
C SER A 62 17.98 5.34 -0.51
N TYR A 63 19.25 5.31 -0.91
CA TYR A 63 19.93 6.44 -1.54
C TYR A 63 20.74 6.02 -2.78
N ALA A 64 21.07 7.00 -3.61
CA ALA A 64 22.04 6.87 -4.70
C ALA A 64 23.24 7.79 -4.47
N LYS A 65 24.37 7.48 -5.12
CA LYS A 65 25.59 8.30 -5.05
C LYS A 65 25.65 9.39 -6.12
N THR A 66 24.82 9.32 -7.15
CA THR A 66 24.78 10.28 -8.25
C THR A 66 23.34 10.73 -8.51
N PRO A 67 23.12 11.97 -8.98
CA PRO A 67 21.78 12.45 -9.31
C PRO A 67 21.07 11.60 -10.36
N ALA A 68 21.80 11.13 -11.38
CA ALA A 68 21.24 10.26 -12.43
C ALA A 68 20.69 8.95 -11.85
N ALA A 69 21.35 8.39 -10.84
CA ALA A 69 20.90 7.15 -10.19
C ALA A 69 19.76 7.34 -9.19
N LEU A 70 19.31 8.59 -8.92
CA LEU A 70 18.06 8.85 -8.20
C LEU A 70 16.83 8.71 -9.10
N GLN A 71 17.02 8.68 -10.42
CA GLN A 71 15.94 8.50 -11.38
C GLN A 71 15.64 7.02 -11.54
N SER A 72 14.37 6.66 -11.49
CA SER A 72 13.93 5.29 -11.73
C SER A 72 12.54 5.22 -12.35
N SER A 73 12.19 4.07 -12.90
CA SER A 73 10.84 3.73 -13.37
C SER A 73 10.31 2.49 -12.69
N ASP A 74 9.04 2.12 -12.94
CA ASP A 74 8.45 0.86 -12.46
C ASP A 74 9.34 -0.35 -12.80
N LEU A 75 9.86 -0.39 -14.03
CA LEU A 75 10.70 -1.47 -14.54
C LEU A 75 12.07 -1.49 -13.86
N GLN A 76 12.71 -0.32 -13.75
CA GLN A 76 14.02 -0.22 -13.09
C GLN A 76 13.93 -0.52 -11.60
N ALA A 77 12.89 -0.02 -10.90
CA ALA A 77 12.63 -0.33 -9.50
C ALA A 77 12.42 -1.84 -9.30
N SER A 78 11.68 -2.48 -10.21
CA SER A 78 11.45 -3.92 -10.16
C SER A 78 12.74 -4.73 -10.37
N ASP A 79 13.59 -4.33 -11.33
CA ASP A 79 14.91 -4.95 -11.50
C ASP A 79 15.80 -4.73 -10.26
N HIS A 80 15.83 -3.52 -9.69
CA HIS A 80 16.57 -3.24 -8.47
C HIS A 80 16.14 -4.12 -7.29
N ALA A 81 14.84 -4.38 -7.12
CA ALA A 81 14.34 -5.29 -6.10
C ALA A 81 14.84 -6.73 -6.31
N TYR A 82 14.83 -7.20 -7.55
CA TYR A 82 15.40 -8.51 -7.91
C TYR A 82 16.91 -8.58 -7.66
N GLN A 83 17.66 -7.54 -8.05
CA GLN A 83 19.11 -7.47 -7.79
C GLN A 83 19.42 -7.44 -6.29
N PHE A 84 18.64 -6.70 -5.51
CA PHE A 84 18.72 -6.70 -4.06
C PHE A 84 18.51 -8.12 -3.50
N LEU A 85 17.39 -8.78 -3.86
CA LEU A 85 17.07 -10.12 -3.38
C LEU A 85 18.17 -11.13 -3.72
N ARG A 86 18.72 -11.08 -4.94
CA ARG A 86 19.81 -11.99 -5.33
C ARG A 86 21.06 -11.80 -4.49
N LYS A 87 21.48 -10.56 -4.28
CA LYS A 87 22.63 -10.26 -3.42
C LYS A 87 22.36 -10.69 -1.98
N TRP A 88 21.16 -10.38 -1.47
CA TRP A 88 20.75 -10.78 -0.13
C TRP A 88 20.81 -12.30 0.05
N PHE A 89 20.34 -13.10 -0.90
CA PHE A 89 20.41 -14.56 -0.83
C PHE A 89 21.82 -15.14 -0.99
N VAL A 90 22.72 -14.45 -1.70
CA VAL A 90 24.15 -14.82 -1.72
C VAL A 90 24.76 -14.64 -0.32
N ASP A 91 24.43 -13.54 0.35
CA ASP A 91 24.92 -13.25 1.71
C ASP A 91 24.19 -14.08 2.79
N HIS A 92 22.96 -14.54 2.51
CA HIS A 92 22.09 -15.27 3.45
C HIS A 92 21.59 -16.62 2.87
N PRO A 93 22.51 -17.55 2.49
CA PRO A 93 22.14 -18.76 1.75
C PRO A 93 21.23 -19.72 2.54
N ALA A 94 21.21 -19.64 3.86
CA ALA A 94 20.32 -20.44 4.72
C ALA A 94 18.82 -20.23 4.38
N PHE A 95 18.45 -19.05 3.87
CA PHE A 95 17.08 -18.72 3.50
C PHE A 95 16.66 -19.19 2.10
N LEU A 96 17.59 -19.70 1.26
CA LEU A 96 17.28 -20.12 -0.12
C LEU A 96 16.24 -21.23 -0.20
N LYS A 97 16.18 -22.09 0.82
CA LYS A 97 15.20 -23.18 0.89
C LYS A 97 13.80 -22.69 1.27
N ASN A 98 13.69 -21.51 1.88
CA ASN A 98 12.42 -21.01 2.38
C ASN A 98 11.50 -20.60 1.22
N PRO A 99 10.19 -20.89 1.30
CA PRO A 99 9.20 -20.30 0.41
C PRO A 99 9.29 -18.78 0.41
N LEU A 100 9.49 -18.18 -0.77
CA LEU A 100 9.46 -16.74 -0.94
C LEU A 100 8.09 -16.30 -1.46
N TYR A 101 7.55 -15.28 -0.80
CA TYR A 101 6.41 -14.50 -1.26
C TYR A 101 6.82 -13.03 -1.37
N ILE A 102 6.36 -12.37 -2.43
CA ILE A 102 6.49 -10.92 -2.59
C ILE A 102 5.17 -10.27 -2.20
N GLY A 103 5.21 -9.26 -1.35
CA GLY A 103 4.03 -8.62 -0.78
C GLY A 103 4.12 -7.11 -0.87
N GLY A 104 2.96 -6.46 -0.84
CA GLY A 104 2.87 -5.02 -0.72
C GLY A 104 1.45 -4.51 -0.77
N ASP A 105 1.31 -3.19 -0.74
CA ASP A 105 0.04 -2.49 -0.78
C ASP A 105 0.05 -1.31 -1.75
N SER A 106 -1.14 -0.84 -2.14
CA SER A 106 -1.29 0.39 -2.92
C SER A 106 -0.59 0.31 -4.28
N TYR A 107 0.27 1.27 -4.62
CA TYR A 107 1.06 1.29 -5.87
C TYR A 107 1.98 0.07 -6.06
N SER A 108 2.22 -0.73 -5.01
CA SER A 108 2.90 -2.01 -5.15
C SER A 108 2.16 -3.00 -6.06
N GLY A 109 0.87 -2.78 -6.34
CA GLY A 109 0.13 -3.51 -7.37
C GLY A 109 0.71 -3.37 -8.78
N MET A 110 1.52 -2.34 -9.04
CA MET A 110 2.24 -2.19 -10.30
C MET A 110 3.55 -2.98 -10.31
N VAL A 111 4.35 -2.91 -9.24
CA VAL A 111 5.72 -3.45 -9.23
C VAL A 111 5.83 -4.89 -8.73
N VAL A 112 4.99 -5.33 -7.78
CA VAL A 112 5.06 -6.69 -7.20
C VAL A 112 4.85 -7.80 -8.25
N PRO A 113 3.86 -7.70 -9.16
CA PRO A 113 3.73 -8.67 -10.25
C PRO A 113 4.95 -8.67 -11.18
N ILE A 114 5.52 -7.50 -11.48
CA ILE A 114 6.71 -7.38 -12.33
C ILE A 114 7.91 -8.05 -11.66
N ILE A 115 8.17 -7.77 -10.39
CA ILE A 115 9.25 -8.38 -9.60
C ILE A 115 9.09 -9.90 -9.57
N SER A 116 7.88 -10.38 -9.29
CA SER A 116 7.57 -11.81 -9.25
C SER A 116 7.83 -12.47 -10.61
N GLN A 117 7.45 -11.80 -11.71
CA GLN A 117 7.71 -12.29 -13.06
C GLN A 117 9.20 -12.30 -13.39
N ILE A 118 9.97 -11.28 -13.01
CA ILE A 118 11.43 -11.26 -13.18
C ILE A 118 12.05 -12.47 -12.48
N ILE A 119 11.68 -12.74 -11.22
CA ILE A 119 12.19 -13.90 -10.48
C ILE A 119 11.82 -15.21 -11.19
N ALA A 120 10.55 -15.38 -11.57
CA ALA A 120 10.07 -16.58 -12.27
C ALA A 120 10.85 -16.83 -13.57
N SER A 121 11.00 -15.81 -14.43
CA SER A 121 11.75 -15.91 -15.67
C SER A 121 13.23 -16.21 -15.44
N LYS A 122 13.85 -15.65 -14.41
CA LYS A 122 15.27 -15.89 -14.11
C LYS A 122 15.51 -17.30 -13.56
N ASN A 123 14.54 -17.85 -12.81
CA ASN A 123 14.55 -19.24 -12.40
C ASN A 123 14.43 -20.21 -13.60
N GLU A 124 13.55 -19.92 -14.55
CA GLU A 124 13.40 -20.70 -15.80
C GLU A 124 14.67 -20.69 -16.66
N MET A 125 15.37 -19.55 -16.66
CA MET A 125 16.69 -19.41 -17.30
C MET A 125 17.84 -20.02 -16.47
N GLU A 126 17.53 -20.73 -15.38
CA GLU A 126 18.49 -21.35 -14.47
C GLU A 126 19.54 -20.40 -13.86
N ILE A 127 19.24 -19.09 -13.80
CA ILE A 127 20.12 -18.08 -13.23
C ILE A 127 20.20 -18.29 -11.71
N LYS A 128 21.41 -18.57 -11.19
CA LYS A 128 21.64 -18.79 -9.76
C LYS A 128 21.76 -17.48 -8.96
N PRO A 129 21.44 -17.45 -7.65
CA PRO A 129 20.82 -18.54 -6.92
C PRO A 129 19.36 -18.72 -7.35
N PHE A 130 18.89 -19.98 -7.34
CA PHE A 130 17.47 -20.26 -7.60
C PHE A 130 16.65 -19.73 -6.42
N ILE A 131 15.64 -18.92 -6.70
CA ILE A 131 14.80 -18.31 -5.66
C ILE A 131 13.49 -19.10 -5.58
N ASN A 132 13.17 -19.68 -4.41
CA ASN A 132 11.98 -20.50 -4.20
C ASN A 132 10.67 -19.67 -4.13
N LEU A 133 10.34 -18.93 -5.20
CA LEU A 133 9.11 -18.14 -5.32
C LEU A 133 7.88 -19.07 -5.31
N LYS A 134 6.92 -18.79 -4.45
CA LYS A 134 5.65 -19.54 -4.35
C LYS A 134 4.42 -18.73 -4.76
N GLY A 135 4.52 -17.41 -4.73
CA GLY A 135 3.40 -16.53 -5.05
C GLY A 135 3.65 -15.12 -4.57
N TYR A 136 2.58 -14.33 -4.58
CA TYR A 136 2.62 -12.94 -4.13
C TYR A 136 1.30 -12.53 -3.49
N LEU A 137 1.30 -11.42 -2.76
CA LEU A 137 0.10 -10.89 -2.12
C LEU A 137 0.04 -9.36 -2.21
N LEU A 138 -1.17 -8.83 -2.31
CA LEU A 138 -1.39 -7.41 -2.56
C LEU A 138 -2.61 -6.90 -1.81
N GLY A 139 -2.41 -5.85 -1.01
CA GLY A 139 -3.47 -5.11 -0.33
C GLY A 139 -3.85 -3.84 -1.08
N ASN A 140 -5.13 -3.67 -1.38
CA ASN A 140 -5.67 -2.50 -2.09
C ASN A 140 -4.79 -2.08 -3.30
N PRO A 141 -4.50 -3.00 -4.25
CA PRO A 141 -3.49 -2.75 -5.28
C PRO A 141 -4.00 -1.88 -6.42
N SER A 142 -3.26 -0.82 -6.73
CA SER A 142 -3.39 -0.09 -8.00
C SER A 142 -2.82 -0.97 -9.12
N THR A 143 -3.58 -1.19 -10.19
CA THR A 143 -3.23 -2.16 -11.25
C THR A 143 -3.42 -1.64 -12.67
N PHE A 144 -4.22 -0.59 -12.89
CA PHE A 144 -4.43 -0.01 -14.22
C PHE A 144 -4.99 1.42 -14.14
N GLU A 145 -4.68 2.28 -15.11
CA GLU A 145 -5.05 3.71 -15.08
C GLU A 145 -6.56 3.99 -14.90
N GLY A 146 -7.43 3.14 -15.45
CA GLY A 146 -8.88 3.28 -15.39
C GLY A 146 -9.52 2.97 -14.03
N GLU A 147 -8.74 2.61 -13.00
CA GLU A 147 -9.26 2.19 -11.70
C GLU A 147 -10.08 3.27 -10.97
N ASN A 148 -9.79 4.55 -11.21
CA ASN A 148 -10.55 5.63 -10.57
C ASN A 148 -11.97 5.76 -11.12
N ASN A 149 -12.30 5.16 -12.28
CA ASN A 149 -13.68 5.11 -12.77
C ASN A 149 -14.59 4.30 -11.82
N TYR A 150 -14.01 3.52 -10.90
CA TYR A 150 -14.74 2.80 -9.87
C TYR A 150 -14.99 3.61 -8.59
N GLU A 151 -14.45 4.84 -8.45
CA GLU A 151 -14.71 5.70 -7.27
C GLU A 151 -16.21 6.07 -7.15
N ILE A 152 -16.88 6.35 -8.27
CA ILE A 152 -18.28 6.75 -8.33
C ILE A 152 -19.24 5.60 -7.96
N PRO A 153 -19.19 4.43 -8.61
CA PRO A 153 -20.05 3.29 -8.22
C PRO A 153 -19.73 2.74 -6.82
N TYR A 154 -18.52 2.96 -6.32
CA TYR A 154 -18.19 2.72 -4.91
C TYR A 154 -18.90 3.72 -4.00
N ALA A 155 -18.77 5.02 -4.27
CA ALA A 155 -19.39 6.07 -3.46
C ALA A 155 -20.92 5.94 -3.40
N HIS A 156 -21.55 5.58 -4.51
CA HIS A 156 -22.99 5.25 -4.55
C HIS A 156 -23.32 4.07 -3.63
N GLY A 157 -22.58 2.96 -3.76
CA GLY A 157 -22.77 1.78 -2.90
C GLY A 157 -22.53 2.02 -1.40
N MET A 158 -21.75 3.05 -1.05
CA MET A 158 -21.51 3.47 0.33
C MET A 158 -22.46 4.58 0.80
N GLY A 159 -23.45 4.98 -0.02
CA GLY A 159 -24.42 6.03 0.31
C GLY A 159 -23.83 7.44 0.39
N LEU A 160 -22.67 7.68 -0.25
CA LEU A 160 -22.01 8.99 -0.26
C LEU A 160 -22.59 9.94 -1.34
N ILE A 161 -23.32 9.40 -2.30
CA ILE A 161 -24.06 10.14 -3.33
C ILE A 161 -25.45 9.53 -3.50
N SER A 162 -26.41 10.33 -3.96
CA SER A 162 -27.78 9.89 -4.20
C SER A 162 -27.93 9.08 -5.49
N ASP A 163 -29.06 8.37 -5.61
CA ASP A 163 -29.41 7.61 -6.81
C ASP A 163 -29.49 8.52 -8.04
N GLU A 164 -30.06 9.72 -7.92
CA GLU A 164 -30.24 10.66 -9.03
C GLU A 164 -28.89 11.16 -9.57
N LEU A 165 -27.95 11.49 -8.68
CA LEU A 165 -26.62 11.91 -9.11
C LEU A 165 -25.87 10.74 -9.77
N TYR A 166 -26.00 9.53 -9.24
CA TYR A 166 -25.37 8.35 -9.81
C TYR A 166 -25.94 8.00 -11.19
N GLU A 167 -27.26 8.06 -11.38
CA GLU A 167 -27.93 7.86 -12.66
C GLU A 167 -27.53 8.92 -13.69
N SER A 168 -27.46 10.19 -13.27
CA SER A 168 -26.99 11.29 -14.12
C SER A 168 -25.54 11.08 -14.56
N LEU A 169 -24.64 10.78 -13.61
CA LEU A 169 -23.24 10.43 -13.88
C LEU A 169 -23.14 9.27 -14.86
N ASN A 170 -23.88 8.19 -14.65
CA ASN A 170 -23.83 7.02 -15.52
C ASN A 170 -24.31 7.36 -16.95
N THR A 171 -25.41 8.11 -17.07
CA THR A 171 -26.01 8.49 -18.35
C THR A 171 -25.12 9.45 -19.14
N ASN A 172 -24.62 10.49 -18.47
CA ASN A 172 -23.87 11.57 -19.10
C ASN A 172 -22.40 11.21 -19.36
N CYS A 173 -21.78 10.42 -18.48
CA CYS A 173 -20.37 10.05 -18.59
C CYS A 173 -20.12 8.67 -19.22
N LYS A 174 -21.13 7.79 -19.29
CA LYS A 174 -21.03 6.44 -19.89
C LYS A 174 -19.87 5.60 -19.34
N GLY A 175 -19.60 5.72 -18.04
CA GLY A 175 -18.54 4.99 -17.34
C GLY A 175 -17.13 5.57 -17.47
N GLU A 176 -16.95 6.69 -18.18
CA GLU A 176 -15.66 7.40 -18.28
C GLU A 176 -15.70 8.73 -17.50
N TYR A 177 -15.03 8.75 -16.35
CA TYR A 177 -15.07 9.86 -15.39
C TYR A 177 -13.73 10.59 -15.22
N LEU A 178 -12.67 10.11 -15.88
CA LEU A 178 -11.33 10.70 -15.81
C LEU A 178 -11.03 11.55 -17.05
N ASN A 179 -11.10 10.92 -18.22
CA ASN A 179 -10.75 11.52 -19.52
C ASN A 179 -12.01 12.02 -20.21
N ILE A 180 -12.72 12.93 -19.53
CA ILE A 180 -14.00 13.48 -19.99
C ILE A 180 -13.74 14.42 -21.17
N ASN A 181 -14.47 14.23 -22.27
CA ASN A 181 -14.44 15.15 -23.40
C ASN A 181 -14.82 16.57 -22.93
N PRO A 182 -14.00 17.61 -23.17
CA PRO A 182 -14.31 18.98 -22.76
C PRO A 182 -15.65 19.52 -23.28
N SER A 183 -16.18 18.98 -24.38
CA SER A 183 -17.51 19.36 -24.90
C SER A 183 -18.67 18.70 -24.16
N ASN A 184 -18.44 17.67 -23.35
CA ASN A 184 -19.46 17.00 -22.54
C ASN A 184 -19.68 17.75 -21.22
N SER A 185 -20.33 18.92 -21.32
CA SER A 185 -20.59 19.81 -20.18
C SER A 185 -21.41 19.15 -19.08
N LEU A 186 -22.36 18.28 -19.44
CA LEU A 186 -23.20 17.56 -18.47
C LEU A 186 -22.37 16.62 -17.60
N CYS A 187 -21.52 15.78 -18.20
CA CYS A 187 -20.64 14.90 -17.43
C CYS A 187 -19.65 15.69 -16.56
N LEU A 188 -19.06 16.78 -17.09
CA LEU A 188 -18.16 17.64 -16.32
C LEU A 188 -18.86 18.23 -15.09
N GLN A 189 -20.10 18.68 -15.23
CA GLN A 189 -20.89 19.23 -14.13
C GLN A 189 -21.23 18.18 -13.09
N ASP A 190 -21.63 16.98 -13.52
CA ASP A 190 -21.94 15.87 -12.61
C ASP A 190 -20.71 15.43 -11.83
N VAL A 191 -19.56 15.28 -12.51
CA VAL A 191 -18.28 14.91 -11.87
C VAL A 191 -17.80 16.00 -10.93
N GLN A 192 -18.04 17.27 -11.26
CA GLN A 192 -17.74 18.38 -10.34
C GLN A 192 -18.62 18.33 -9.09
N THR A 193 -19.91 18.05 -9.26
CA THR A 193 -20.86 17.89 -8.14
C THR A 193 -20.43 16.74 -7.23
N PHE A 194 -20.05 15.59 -7.81
CA PHE A 194 -19.46 14.46 -7.08
C PHE A 194 -18.22 14.87 -6.26
N LYS A 195 -17.29 15.60 -6.89
CA LYS A 195 -16.05 16.05 -6.23
C LYS A 195 -16.32 16.99 -5.05
N GLU A 196 -17.28 17.90 -5.17
CA GLU A 196 -17.63 18.83 -4.09
C GLU A 196 -18.32 18.11 -2.93
N LEU A 197 -19.29 17.21 -3.19
CA LEU A 197 -19.95 16.43 -2.15
C LEU A 197 -18.95 15.61 -1.32
N LEU A 198 -17.97 15.00 -1.97
CA LEU A 198 -17.00 14.13 -1.30
C LEU A 198 -15.72 14.87 -0.85
N LYS A 199 -15.67 16.20 -0.98
CA LYS A 199 -14.50 17.00 -0.57
C LYS A 199 -14.14 16.80 0.89
N GLY A 200 -15.12 16.55 1.76
CA GLY A 200 -14.92 16.32 3.19
C GLY A 200 -14.51 14.89 3.58
N ILE A 201 -14.53 13.94 2.65
CA ILE A 201 -14.31 12.51 2.96
C ILE A 201 -12.82 12.17 3.02
N ASN A 202 -12.44 11.37 4.02
CA ASN A 202 -11.12 10.76 4.12
C ASN A 202 -11.01 9.60 3.13
N LYS A 203 -10.24 9.78 2.03
CA LYS A 203 -10.16 8.77 0.98
C LYS A 203 -9.59 7.41 1.45
N PRO A 204 -8.46 7.36 2.19
CA PRO A 204 -7.95 6.09 2.74
C PRO A 204 -8.92 5.30 3.62
N HIS A 205 -9.85 5.95 4.30
CA HIS A 205 -10.87 5.28 5.10
C HIS A 205 -12.09 6.19 5.26
N ILE A 206 -13.18 5.91 4.55
CA ILE A 206 -14.29 6.87 4.43
C ILE A 206 -15.02 7.19 5.75
N LEU A 207 -14.92 6.33 6.77
CA LEU A 207 -15.50 6.60 8.10
C LEU A 207 -14.57 7.35 9.05
N GLU A 208 -13.28 7.48 8.73
CA GLU A 208 -12.37 8.24 9.58
C GLU A 208 -12.46 9.74 9.26
N PRO A 209 -12.20 10.63 10.24
CA PRO A 209 -12.16 12.05 9.98
C PRO A 209 -11.14 12.42 8.91
N LYS A 210 -11.46 13.42 8.09
CA LYS A 210 -10.50 13.99 7.14
C LYS A 210 -9.51 14.88 7.88
N CYS A 211 -8.29 14.37 8.06
CA CYS A 211 -7.19 15.05 8.73
C CYS A 211 -6.16 15.56 7.73
N LYS A 212 -5.50 16.69 8.03
CA LYS A 212 -4.35 17.16 7.24
C LYS A 212 -3.21 16.14 7.30
N ARG A 213 -2.49 15.95 6.19
CA ARG A 213 -1.26 15.13 6.17
C ARG A 213 -0.16 15.87 6.92
N PHE A 214 0.58 15.13 7.73
CA PHE A 214 1.80 15.65 8.34
C PHE A 214 2.97 15.43 7.36
N SER A 215 3.60 16.52 6.96
CA SER A 215 4.88 16.54 6.26
C SER A 215 5.75 17.59 6.95
N PRO A 216 6.92 17.23 7.50
CA PRO A 216 7.86 18.22 8.01
C PRO A 216 8.19 19.19 6.87
N ARG A 217 8.05 20.50 7.08
CA ARG A 217 8.56 21.47 6.10
C ARG A 217 10.08 21.36 6.05
N PRO A 218 10.72 21.41 4.86
CA PRO A 218 12.17 21.53 4.80
C PRO A 218 12.59 22.82 5.51
N HIS A 219 13.49 22.70 6.50
CA HIS A 219 14.08 23.86 7.16
C HIS A 219 14.78 24.73 6.12
N GLN A 220 14.30 25.96 5.93
CA GLN A 220 15.15 27.03 5.41
C GLN A 220 16.24 27.24 6.45
N LEU A 221 17.48 26.89 6.11
CA LEU A 221 18.66 27.33 6.84
C LEU A 221 18.65 28.85 6.86
N PHE A 222 18.33 29.49 7.99
CA PHE A 222 19.04 30.64 8.57
C PHE A 222 18.47 30.87 9.97
N GLY A 223 19.38 31.03 10.93
CA GLY A 223 19.09 30.84 12.35
C GLY A 223 18.17 31.88 12.95
N GLU A 224 17.21 31.40 13.75
CA GLU A 224 16.60 32.17 14.82
C GLU A 224 16.27 31.23 15.98
N ARG A 225 16.46 31.74 17.20
CA ARG A 225 16.37 31.02 18.47
C ARG A 225 15.00 30.37 18.62
N ARG A 226 14.98 29.16 19.22
CA ARG A 226 13.76 28.49 19.69
C ARG A 226 12.93 29.45 20.54
N SER A 227 11.85 29.99 19.98
CA SER A 227 10.82 30.69 20.73
C SER A 227 9.77 29.67 21.17
N LEU A 228 9.35 29.76 22.42
CA LEU A 228 8.31 28.97 23.08
C LEU A 228 6.88 29.21 22.50
N ASP A 229 6.77 29.70 21.27
CA ASP A 229 5.55 30.21 20.63
C ASP A 229 5.07 29.42 19.40
N GLU A 230 5.67 28.26 19.10
CA GLU A 230 5.19 27.32 18.06
C GLU A 230 3.89 26.57 18.46
N LYS A 231 3.06 27.16 19.32
CA LYS A 231 1.69 26.69 19.64
C LYS A 231 0.59 27.37 18.82
N LEU A 232 0.92 28.34 18.00
CA LEU A 232 -0.07 29.11 17.24
C LEU A 232 0.27 29.05 15.76
N HIS A 233 -0.22 28.03 15.06
CA HIS A 233 -0.75 28.06 13.69
C HIS A 233 -1.02 26.62 13.19
N GLU A 234 -1.68 25.78 14.00
CA GLU A 234 -2.49 24.69 13.47
C GLU A 234 -3.87 25.27 13.13
N PRO A 235 -4.32 25.33 11.86
CA PRO A 235 -5.71 25.64 11.58
C PRO A 235 -6.54 24.42 12.00
N ASN A 236 -7.07 24.51 13.21
CA ASN A 236 -8.15 23.75 13.84
C ASN A 236 -8.50 22.42 13.16
N ASN A 237 -7.88 21.33 13.62
CA ASN A 237 -8.73 20.15 13.86
C ASN A 237 -9.77 20.60 14.90
N LEU A 238 -11.05 20.22 14.71
CA LEU A 238 -12.07 20.47 15.73
C LEU A 238 -11.54 20.03 17.11
N PRO A 239 -11.67 20.84 18.18
CA PRO A 239 -11.23 20.45 19.52
C PRO A 239 -11.76 19.05 19.87
N GLY A 240 -10.85 18.11 20.16
CA GLY A 240 -11.18 16.71 20.47
C GLY A 240 -11.15 15.72 19.30
N LEU A 241 -10.90 16.16 18.06
CA LEU A 241 -10.78 15.27 16.90
C LEU A 241 -9.46 14.50 16.92
N LYS A 242 -9.51 13.20 17.27
CA LYS A 242 -8.34 12.32 17.21
C LYS A 242 -8.06 11.88 15.78
N CYS A 243 -6.96 12.38 15.23
CA CYS A 243 -6.50 12.07 13.88
C CYS A 243 -5.38 11.02 13.91
N ARG A 244 -5.54 9.94 13.13
CA ARG A 244 -4.49 8.92 12.93
C ARG A 244 -3.17 9.53 12.44
N ASN A 245 -3.25 10.56 11.61
CA ASN A 245 -2.08 11.29 11.10
C ASN A 245 -1.20 11.90 12.20
N ASN A 246 -1.75 12.17 13.39
CA ASN A 246 -0.97 12.70 14.50
C ASN A 246 0.03 11.67 15.02
N TRP A 247 -0.32 10.38 14.99
CA TRP A 247 0.57 9.30 15.43
C TRP A 247 1.72 9.05 14.44
N TYR A 248 1.55 9.41 13.17
CA TYR A 248 2.63 9.30 12.20
C TYR A 248 3.82 10.22 12.49
N LYS A 249 3.62 11.30 13.26
CA LYS A 249 4.70 12.19 13.72
C LYS A 249 5.81 11.41 14.45
N HIS A 250 5.45 10.35 15.19
CA HIS A 250 6.41 9.51 15.90
C HIS A 250 7.43 8.88 14.95
N SER A 251 7.02 8.39 13.77
CA SER A 251 7.98 7.81 12.81
C SER A 251 9.04 8.80 12.36
N TYR A 252 8.69 10.07 12.14
CA TYR A 252 9.66 11.10 11.75
C TYR A 252 10.67 11.35 12.87
N HIS A 253 10.20 11.54 14.11
CA HIS A 253 11.10 11.78 15.24
C HIS A 253 11.97 10.58 15.57
N TRP A 254 11.41 9.38 15.51
CA TRP A 254 12.15 8.14 15.76
C TRP A 254 13.18 7.85 14.67
N ALA A 255 12.80 7.97 13.39
CA ALA A 255 13.70 7.67 12.26
C ALA A 255 14.84 8.70 12.11
N ASP A 256 14.64 9.93 12.60
CA ASP A 256 15.66 10.99 12.59
C ASP A 256 16.57 10.99 13.82
N ASP A 257 16.27 10.20 14.86
CA ASP A 257 17.10 10.16 16.07
C ASP A 257 18.46 9.52 15.78
N ASP A 258 19.55 10.16 16.22
CA ASP A 258 20.91 9.72 15.90
C ASP A 258 21.23 8.33 16.47
N GLN A 259 20.71 7.98 17.65
CA GLN A 259 20.92 6.65 18.25
C GLN A 259 20.15 5.59 17.47
N VAL A 260 18.94 5.91 17.00
CA VAL A 260 18.16 5.02 16.13
C VAL A 260 18.88 4.81 14.80
N ARG A 261 19.36 5.88 14.16
CA ARG A 261 20.09 5.79 12.89
C ARG A 261 21.37 4.99 13.02
N ASP A 262 22.12 5.18 14.09
CA ASP A 262 23.32 4.38 14.38
C ASP A 262 22.96 2.90 14.62
N ALA A 263 21.89 2.60 15.37
CA ALA A 263 21.42 1.23 15.59
C ALA A 263 20.93 0.52 14.32
N LEU A 264 20.30 1.26 13.40
CA LEU A 264 19.87 0.76 12.09
C LEU A 264 21.01 0.72 11.05
N ASN A 265 22.24 1.12 11.43
CA ASN A 265 23.39 1.24 10.55
C ASN A 265 23.13 2.15 9.33
N ILE A 266 22.37 3.23 9.53
CA ILE A 266 22.13 4.22 8.48
C ILE A 266 23.42 4.97 8.19
N ARG A 267 23.84 4.96 6.91
CA ARG A 267 25.08 5.60 6.51
C ARG A 267 25.02 7.12 6.73
N LYS A 268 25.97 7.66 7.50
CA LYS A 268 26.06 9.10 7.78
C LYS A 268 26.26 9.88 6.47
N GLY A 269 25.55 11.00 6.35
CA GLY A 269 25.64 11.92 5.21
C GLY A 269 24.89 11.50 3.94
N THR A 270 24.21 10.34 3.90
CA THR A 270 23.46 9.91 2.70
C THR A 270 22.02 10.36 2.66
N ILE A 271 21.37 10.41 3.83
CA ILE A 271 19.98 10.84 3.99
C ILE A 271 19.97 11.96 5.02
N GLY A 272 19.34 13.09 4.69
CA GLY A 272 19.14 14.20 5.62
C GLY A 272 18.05 13.84 6.63
N LYS A 273 16.86 14.38 6.38
CA LYS A 273 15.63 14.05 7.12
C LYS A 273 14.94 12.84 6.50
N TRP A 274 14.52 11.88 7.33
CA TRP A 274 13.73 10.76 6.86
C TRP A 274 12.30 11.23 6.53
N GLU A 275 11.80 10.79 5.38
CA GLU A 275 10.44 11.06 4.96
C GLU A 275 9.66 9.75 4.83
N ARG A 276 8.44 9.73 5.38
CA ARG A 276 7.57 8.56 5.26
C ARG A 276 7.20 8.27 3.80
N CYS A 277 6.91 9.31 3.02
CA CYS A 277 6.67 9.21 1.58
C CYS A 277 7.37 10.36 0.88
N ALA A 278 8.46 10.04 0.17
CA ALA A 278 9.27 11.00 -0.54
C ALA A 278 8.69 11.34 -1.92
N THR A 279 8.92 12.58 -2.37
CA THR A 279 8.66 12.96 -3.77
C THR A 279 9.88 12.56 -4.61
N LEU A 280 9.69 11.63 -5.53
CA LEU A 280 10.78 11.02 -6.29
C LEU A 280 10.84 11.51 -7.73
N GLN A 281 12.03 11.45 -8.34
CA GLN A 281 12.18 11.50 -9.79
C GLN A 281 11.83 10.12 -10.39
N PHE A 282 10.54 9.78 -10.38
CA PHE A 282 10.05 8.45 -10.74
C PHE A 282 9.15 8.48 -11.98
N GLN A 283 9.43 7.62 -12.96
CA GLN A 283 8.67 7.49 -14.19
C GLN A 283 7.69 6.31 -14.12
N LYS A 284 6.39 6.62 -14.21
CA LYS A 284 5.33 5.61 -14.33
C LYS A 284 5.24 5.12 -15.78
N MET A 285 6.08 4.14 -16.13
CA MET A 285 6.16 3.57 -17.48
C MET A 285 5.15 2.45 -17.71
N VAL A 286 4.74 1.78 -16.63
CA VAL A 286 3.74 0.71 -16.70
C VAL A 286 2.39 1.33 -16.36
N THR A 287 1.42 1.18 -17.26
CA THR A 287 0.05 1.71 -17.11
C THR A 287 -0.96 0.60 -16.78
N ASN A 288 -0.55 -0.66 -16.91
CA ASN A 288 -1.38 -1.83 -16.65
C ASN A 288 -0.52 -3.02 -16.19
N SER A 289 -0.74 -3.52 -14.98
CA SER A 289 -0.07 -4.70 -14.42
C SER A 289 -0.86 -6.01 -14.57
N ILE A 290 -2.11 -5.97 -15.05
CA ILE A 290 -2.98 -7.14 -15.23
C ILE A 290 -2.32 -8.26 -16.07
N PRO A 291 -1.61 -7.97 -17.19
CA PRO A 291 -0.94 -9.02 -17.96
C PRO A 291 0.13 -9.80 -17.17
N TYR A 292 0.78 -9.16 -16.19
CA TYR A 292 1.74 -9.83 -15.31
C TYR A 292 1.05 -10.79 -14.35
N HIS A 293 -0.14 -10.43 -13.84
CA HIS A 293 -0.97 -11.33 -13.04
C HIS A 293 -1.38 -12.57 -13.82
N GLU A 294 -1.84 -12.39 -15.07
CA GLU A 294 -2.22 -13.48 -15.97
C GLU A 294 -1.05 -14.45 -16.20
N ASN A 295 0.11 -13.92 -16.60
CA ASN A 295 1.31 -14.71 -16.87
C ASN A 295 1.85 -15.44 -15.63
N LEU A 296 1.79 -14.83 -14.45
CA LEU A 296 2.18 -15.51 -13.22
C LEU A 296 1.22 -16.65 -12.87
N SER A 297 -0.08 -16.42 -13.04
CA SER A 297 -1.10 -17.41 -12.71
C SER A 297 -1.08 -18.61 -13.66
N SER A 298 -0.78 -18.40 -14.95
CA SER A 298 -0.60 -19.48 -15.94
C SER A 298 0.62 -20.36 -15.65
N LYS A 299 1.63 -19.80 -14.97
CA LYS A 299 2.81 -20.52 -14.46
C LYS A 299 2.58 -21.20 -13.10
N GLY A 300 1.36 -21.13 -12.56
CA GLY A 300 0.98 -21.78 -11.31
C GLY A 300 1.35 -21.02 -10.04
N TYR A 301 1.76 -19.76 -10.14
CA TYR A 301 1.98 -18.92 -8.95
C TYR A 301 0.64 -18.44 -8.38
N ARG A 302 0.35 -18.84 -7.14
CA ARG A 302 -0.85 -18.38 -6.42
C ARG A 302 -0.73 -16.92 -5.98
N SER A 303 -1.86 -16.25 -5.78
CA SER A 303 -1.87 -14.93 -5.18
C SER A 303 -3.02 -14.68 -4.21
N LEU A 304 -2.75 -13.83 -3.21
CA LEU A 304 -3.76 -13.27 -2.32
C LEU A 304 -3.94 -11.80 -2.66
N ILE A 305 -5.11 -11.46 -3.17
CA ILE A 305 -5.49 -10.07 -3.39
C ILE A 305 -6.53 -9.72 -2.32
N TYR A 306 -6.33 -8.63 -1.60
CA TYR A 306 -7.31 -8.20 -0.61
C TYR A 306 -7.56 -6.70 -0.67
N SER A 307 -8.75 -6.29 -0.24
CA SER A 307 -9.13 -4.87 -0.18
C SER A 307 -9.85 -4.55 1.12
N GLY A 308 -9.42 -3.50 1.82
CA GLY A 308 -10.30 -2.85 2.79
C GLY A 308 -11.54 -2.29 2.10
N ASP A 309 -12.73 -2.65 2.61
CA ASP A 309 -14.00 -2.26 1.98
C ASP A 309 -14.38 -0.79 2.21
N HIS A 310 -13.64 -0.05 3.04
CA HIS A 310 -13.80 1.39 3.26
C HIS A 310 -12.71 2.24 2.57
N ASP A 311 -11.87 1.63 1.73
CA ASP A 311 -10.89 2.33 0.92
C ASP A 311 -11.52 2.96 -0.33
N LYS A 312 -11.42 4.28 -0.44
CA LYS A 312 -11.79 5.02 -1.66
C LYS A 312 -10.59 5.30 -2.57
N VAL A 313 -9.35 5.14 -2.11
CA VAL A 313 -8.14 5.35 -2.93
C VAL A 313 -8.05 4.26 -3.99
N VAL A 314 -8.12 2.99 -3.58
CA VAL A 314 -8.18 1.84 -4.48
C VAL A 314 -9.37 0.97 -4.07
N THR A 315 -10.50 1.21 -4.71
CA THR A 315 -11.76 0.59 -4.30
C THR A 315 -11.73 -0.94 -4.52
N PHE A 316 -12.38 -1.68 -3.62
CA PHE A 316 -12.58 -3.12 -3.81
C PHE A 316 -13.34 -3.42 -5.13
N ARG A 317 -14.18 -2.49 -5.60
CA ARG A 317 -14.88 -2.55 -6.89
C ARG A 317 -13.91 -2.61 -8.07
N SER A 318 -12.89 -1.74 -8.09
CA SER A 318 -11.83 -1.77 -9.10
C SER A 318 -11.06 -3.09 -9.03
N THR A 319 -10.73 -3.53 -7.82
CA THR A 319 -10.00 -4.80 -7.61
C THR A 319 -10.79 -6.00 -8.15
N GLN A 320 -12.09 -6.08 -7.84
CA GLN A 320 -12.95 -7.12 -8.39
C GLN A 320 -13.07 -7.06 -9.91
N ALA A 321 -13.09 -5.86 -10.49
CA ALA A 321 -13.26 -5.69 -11.92
C ALA A 321 -12.08 -6.24 -12.72
N TRP A 322 -10.84 -5.92 -12.34
CA TRP A 322 -9.67 -6.47 -13.05
C TRP A 322 -9.48 -7.97 -12.80
N ILE A 323 -9.82 -8.48 -11.61
CA ILE A 323 -9.79 -9.93 -11.36
C ILE A 323 -10.81 -10.62 -12.27
N LYS A 324 -12.01 -10.04 -12.41
CA LYS A 324 -13.04 -10.55 -13.31
C LYS A 324 -12.61 -10.50 -14.78
N SER A 325 -11.85 -9.47 -15.21
CA SER A 325 -11.39 -9.37 -16.60
C SER A 325 -10.41 -10.47 -17.02
N LEU A 326 -9.77 -11.16 -16.06
CA LEU A 326 -8.95 -12.34 -16.35
C LEU A 326 -9.76 -13.57 -16.80
N ASN A 327 -11.08 -13.55 -16.61
CA ASN A 327 -12.01 -14.57 -17.12
C ASN A 327 -11.71 -16.02 -16.67
N TYR A 328 -11.15 -16.21 -15.47
CA TYR A 328 -10.98 -17.53 -14.86
C TYR A 328 -12.27 -18.01 -14.18
N SER A 329 -12.49 -19.33 -14.20
CA SER A 329 -13.63 -19.94 -13.51
C SER A 329 -13.54 -19.78 -11.98
N ILE A 330 -14.69 -19.60 -11.35
CA ILE A 330 -14.83 -19.51 -9.89
C ILE A 330 -14.76 -20.93 -9.32
N VAL A 331 -13.94 -21.12 -8.29
CA VAL A 331 -13.77 -22.41 -7.58
C VAL A 331 -14.52 -22.41 -6.25
N ASP A 332 -14.49 -21.30 -5.53
CA ASP A 332 -15.24 -21.08 -4.28
C ASP A 332 -15.94 -19.73 -4.40
N ASP A 333 -17.28 -19.74 -4.39
CA ASP A 333 -18.07 -18.56 -4.71
C ASP A 333 -18.15 -17.57 -3.54
N TRP A 334 -18.64 -16.36 -3.81
CA TRP A 334 -18.69 -15.24 -2.90
C TRP A 334 -19.39 -15.61 -1.59
N ARG A 335 -18.61 -15.71 -0.51
CA ARG A 335 -19.10 -16.07 0.82
C ARG A 335 -18.40 -15.26 1.90
N ALA A 336 -19.02 -15.20 3.06
CA ALA A 336 -18.38 -14.60 4.24
C ALA A 336 -17.20 -15.47 4.71
N TRP A 337 -16.16 -14.81 5.21
CA TRP A 337 -15.12 -15.43 6.04
C TRP A 337 -15.13 -14.82 7.43
N THR A 338 -14.77 -15.60 8.45
CA THR A 338 -14.99 -15.22 9.85
C THR A 338 -13.73 -15.32 10.70
N VAL A 339 -13.63 -14.46 11.73
CA VAL A 339 -12.62 -14.51 12.78
C VAL A 339 -13.34 -14.41 14.12
N ASP A 340 -13.15 -15.40 14.99
CA ASP A 340 -13.84 -15.52 16.28
C ASP A 340 -15.37 -15.37 16.16
N ASN A 341 -15.97 -16.11 15.22
CA ASN A 341 -17.41 -16.11 14.91
C ASN A 341 -17.99 -14.76 14.46
N GLN A 342 -17.15 -13.80 14.08
CA GLN A 342 -17.56 -12.53 13.47
C GLN A 342 -17.18 -12.49 12.00
N VAL A 343 -18.06 -11.98 11.14
CA VAL A 343 -17.74 -11.75 9.73
C VAL A 343 -16.60 -10.75 9.64
N ALA A 344 -15.47 -11.20 9.09
CA ALA A 344 -14.27 -10.39 8.88
C ALA A 344 -14.22 -9.82 7.46
N GLY A 345 -15.02 -10.37 6.54
CA GLY A 345 -15.23 -9.88 5.19
C GLY A 345 -15.82 -10.95 4.29
N TYR A 346 -15.61 -10.82 2.99
CA TYR A 346 -16.08 -11.77 1.99
C TYR A 346 -14.93 -12.23 1.11
N THR A 347 -15.00 -13.47 0.61
CA THR A 347 -13.93 -14.09 -0.17
C THR A 347 -14.50 -14.83 -1.37
N ARG A 348 -13.67 -14.96 -2.41
CA ARG A 348 -13.90 -15.81 -3.59
C ARG A 348 -12.56 -16.29 -4.12
N SER A 349 -12.49 -17.52 -4.63
CA SER A 349 -11.28 -18.05 -5.28
C SER A 349 -11.53 -18.49 -6.71
N TYR A 350 -10.47 -18.48 -7.50
CA TYR A 350 -10.49 -18.73 -8.94
C TYR A 350 -9.59 -19.91 -9.32
N SER A 351 -9.83 -20.52 -10.47
CA SER A 351 -9.09 -21.70 -10.96
C SER A 351 -7.61 -21.45 -11.24
N ASN A 352 -7.21 -20.19 -11.37
CA ASN A 352 -5.81 -19.78 -11.50
C ASN A 352 -5.11 -19.53 -10.16
N GLN A 353 -5.70 -19.98 -9.04
CA GLN A 353 -5.16 -19.85 -7.68
C GLN A 353 -5.08 -18.40 -7.17
N ILE A 354 -5.86 -17.48 -7.73
CA ILE A 354 -6.15 -16.19 -7.10
C ILE A 354 -7.19 -16.40 -6.00
N THR A 355 -6.90 -15.89 -4.81
CA THR A 355 -7.86 -15.67 -3.73
C THR A 355 -8.11 -14.17 -3.61
N PHE A 356 -9.36 -13.74 -3.76
CA PHE A 356 -9.76 -12.36 -3.47
C PHE A 356 -10.54 -12.29 -2.17
N ALA A 357 -10.18 -11.35 -1.28
CA ALA A 357 -10.91 -11.11 -0.04
C ALA A 357 -11.15 -9.62 0.24
N THR A 358 -12.34 -9.25 0.68
CA THR A 358 -12.54 -7.97 1.37
C THR A 358 -12.22 -8.10 2.85
N VAL A 359 -11.77 -7.01 3.46
CA VAL A 359 -11.58 -6.90 4.91
C VAL A 359 -12.54 -5.84 5.42
N LYS A 360 -13.55 -6.29 6.18
CA LYS A 360 -14.70 -5.49 6.58
C LYS A 360 -14.32 -4.42 7.61
N GLY A 361 -14.64 -3.17 7.31
CA GLY A 361 -14.32 -2.00 8.11
C GLY A 361 -12.84 -1.61 8.05
N ALA A 362 -12.10 -2.06 7.04
CA ALA A 362 -10.70 -1.68 6.85
C ALA A 362 -10.56 -0.63 5.74
N GLY A 363 -9.55 0.23 5.86
CA GLY A 363 -9.17 1.23 4.86
C GLY A 363 -8.08 0.75 3.90
N HIS A 364 -7.34 1.71 3.33
CA HIS A 364 -6.35 1.50 2.28
C HIS A 364 -5.23 0.53 2.67
N THR A 365 -4.62 0.74 3.84
CA THR A 365 -3.64 -0.18 4.45
C THR A 365 -4.39 -1.12 5.38
N ALA A 366 -5.12 -2.11 4.85
CA ALA A 366 -6.05 -2.91 5.66
C ALA A 366 -5.48 -3.46 7.00
N PRO A 367 -4.21 -3.92 7.08
CA PRO A 367 -3.63 -4.38 8.35
C PRO A 367 -3.51 -3.29 9.43
N GLU A 368 -3.42 -2.02 9.05
CA GLU A 368 -3.41 -0.91 10.01
C GLU A 368 -4.78 -0.73 10.70
N TYR A 369 -5.87 -1.02 9.99
CA TYR A 369 -7.24 -0.82 10.47
C TYR A 369 -7.84 -2.07 11.11
N LYS A 370 -7.50 -3.25 10.57
CA LYS A 370 -8.01 -4.56 11.00
C LYS A 370 -6.86 -5.56 11.15
N PRO A 371 -5.92 -5.32 12.09
CA PRO A 371 -4.68 -6.10 12.20
C PRO A 371 -4.94 -7.57 12.54
N ARG A 372 -5.90 -7.84 13.44
CA ARG A 372 -6.28 -9.21 13.84
C ARG A 372 -6.83 -10.00 12.65
N GLU A 373 -7.78 -9.42 11.93
CA GLU A 373 -8.42 -10.03 10.77
C GLU A 373 -7.40 -10.28 9.65
N CYS A 374 -6.52 -9.31 9.39
CA CYS A 374 -5.48 -9.43 8.37
C CYS A 374 -4.45 -10.51 8.72
N LEU A 375 -4.04 -10.65 9.99
CA LEU A 375 -3.17 -11.76 10.41
C LEU A 375 -3.86 -13.12 10.24
N ALA A 376 -5.14 -13.24 10.62
CA ALA A 376 -5.89 -14.48 10.45
C ALA A 376 -6.01 -14.86 8.95
N MET A 377 -6.30 -13.88 8.09
CA MET A 377 -6.34 -14.05 6.64
C MET A 377 -5.00 -14.55 6.10
N LEU A 378 -3.88 -13.89 6.46
CA LEU A 378 -2.56 -14.30 6.01
C LEU A 378 -2.21 -15.72 6.49
N THR A 379 -2.48 -16.02 7.77
CA THR A 379 -2.15 -17.30 8.40
C THR A 379 -2.85 -18.45 7.68
N ARG A 380 -4.15 -18.32 7.40
CA ARG A 380 -4.93 -19.31 6.67
C ARG A 380 -4.41 -19.48 5.25
N TRP A 381 -4.23 -18.37 4.52
CA TRP A 381 -3.76 -18.42 3.13
C TRP A 381 -2.37 -19.06 3.01
N MET A 382 -1.39 -18.68 3.84
CA MET A 382 -0.05 -19.27 3.83
C MET A 382 -0.06 -20.77 4.19
N SER A 383 -1.02 -21.20 5.02
CA SER A 383 -1.18 -22.60 5.42
C SER A 383 -2.05 -23.41 4.44
N TYR A 384 -2.37 -22.85 3.27
CA TYR A 384 -3.25 -23.46 2.26
C TYR A 384 -4.65 -23.81 2.80
N GLN A 385 -5.08 -23.12 3.85
CA GLN A 385 -6.42 -23.24 4.40
C GLN A 385 -7.36 -22.23 3.74
N PRO A 386 -8.64 -22.57 3.53
CA PRO A 386 -9.65 -21.61 3.13
C PRO A 386 -9.73 -20.44 4.11
N LEU A 387 -10.10 -19.27 3.59
CA LEU A 387 -10.43 -18.11 4.43
C LEU A 387 -11.73 -18.31 5.19
#